data_AF-A0A1X2JHU4-F1
#
_entry.id   AF-A0A1X2JHU4-F1
#
_cell.length_a   1.000
_cell.length_b   1.000
_cell.length_c   1.000
_cell.angle_alpha   90.00
_cell.angle_beta   90.00
_cell.angle_gamma   90.00
#
_symmetry.space_group_name_H-M   'P 1'
#
loop_
_entity.id
_entity.type
_entity.pdbx_description
1 polymer ?
#
loop_
_entity_poly.entity_id
_entity_poly.type
_entity_poly.pdbx_seq_one_letter_code
_entity_poly.pdbx_strand_id
1 'polypeptide(L)'
;MKYIGLLASSVCVVVVLLINSYYSIINLDIQKISSYVVESNMILEDIITKEENVSKDNKEYIDRLQNLKKCIEDTKTSFFTSKYKDYRIKSVESMIESISNDKKNNEHLNMVKKYNELSEKELDSILEKNFFEVTYLYTLAYE
;
A
#
# COMPACT_ATOMS: atom_id res chain seq x y z
N MET A 1 32.70 26.65 22.55
CA MET A 1 31.22 26.63 22.54
C MET A 1 30.58 27.12 21.24
N LYS A 2 31.13 28.11 20.50
CA LYS A 2 30.51 28.61 19.25
C LYS A 2 30.34 27.56 18.13
N TYR A 3 31.24 26.59 18.01
CA TYR A 3 31.17 25.55 16.98
C TYR A 3 30.17 24.42 17.28
N ILE A 4 29.81 24.22 18.55
CA ILE A 4 28.91 23.14 18.98
C ILE A 4 27.46 23.46 18.60
N GLY A 5 27.03 24.72 18.76
CA GLY A 5 25.70 25.16 18.32
C GLY A 5 25.54 25.12 16.80
N LEU A 6 26.61 25.43 16.05
CA LEU A 6 26.60 25.37 14.58
C LEU A 6 26.54 23.92 14.07
N LEU A 7 27.25 23.00 14.74
CA LEU A 7 27.16 21.56 14.50
C LEU A 7 25.77 21.02 14.81
N ALA A 8 25.19 21.37 15.96
CA ALA A 8 23.84 20.93 16.34
C ALA A 8 22.78 21.42 15.35
N SER A 9 22.86 22.70 14.95
CA SER A 9 21.97 23.27 13.94
C SER A 9 22.11 22.57 12.59
N SER A 10 23.34 22.31 12.13
CA SER A 10 23.58 21.60 10.87
C SER A 10 23.05 20.16 10.89
N VAL A 11 23.22 19.44 12.01
CA VAL A 11 22.68 18.07 12.17
C VAL A 11 21.16 18.09 12.15
N CYS A 12 20.53 19.06 12.82
CA CYS A 12 19.08 19.20 12.83
C CYS A 12 18.50 19.39 11.42
N VAL A 13 19.11 20.25 10.61
CA VAL A 13 18.71 20.45 9.20
C VAL A 13 18.82 19.15 8.40
N VAL A 14 19.91 18.39 8.58
CA VAL A 14 20.09 17.10 7.89
C VAL A 14 19.01 16.10 8.31
N VAL A 15 18.67 16.01 9.59
CA VAL A 15 17.62 15.12 10.09
C VAL A 15 16.26 15.47 9.48
N VAL A 16 15.90 16.76 9.44
CA VAL A 16 14.66 17.23 8.82
C VAL A 16 14.61 16.88 7.33
N LEU A 17 15.72 17.02 6.60
CA LEU A 17 15.80 16.64 5.19
C LEU A 17 15.62 15.13 4.99
N LEU A 18 16.20 14.30 5.86
CA LEU A 18 16.05 12.84 5.80
C LEU A 18 14.60 12.41 6.03
N ILE A 19 13.92 13.00 7.01
CA ILE A 19 12.50 12.74 7.30
C ILE A 19 11.64 13.12 6.09
N ASN A 20 11.83 14.32 5.53
CA ASN A 20 11.06 14.76 4.36
C ASN A 20 11.31 13.88 3.12
N SER A 21 12.57 13.45 2.93
CA SER A 21 12.93 12.54 1.84
C SER A 21 12.27 11.17 2.02
N TYR A 22 12.22 10.65 3.25
CA TYR A 22 11.53 9.41 3.60
C TYR A 22 10.03 9.46 3.22
N TYR A 23 9.31 10.49 3.64
CA TYR A 23 7.90 10.66 3.29
C TYR A 23 7.69 10.80 1.78
N SER A 24 8.58 11.53 1.11
CA SER A 24 8.51 11.69 -0.35
C SER A 24 8.68 10.35 -1.07
N ILE A 25 9.60 9.49 -0.60
CA ILE A 25 9.81 8.15 -1.16
C ILE A 25 8.56 7.28 -0.98
N ILE A 26 7.98 7.25 0.23
CA ILE A 26 6.76 6.47 0.50
C ILE A 26 5.60 6.96 -0.36
N ASN A 27 5.37 8.27 -0.42
CA ASN A 27 4.30 8.84 -1.22
C ASN A 27 4.46 8.50 -2.71
N LEU A 28 5.69 8.56 -3.24
CA LEU A 28 5.98 8.16 -4.62
C LEU A 28 5.71 6.68 -4.87
N ASP A 29 6.07 5.80 -3.94
CA ASP A 29 5.79 4.37 -4.06
C ASP A 29 4.29 4.07 -4.05
N ILE A 30 3.53 4.72 -3.16
CA ILE A 30 2.07 4.59 -3.07
C ILE A 30 1.42 5.08 -4.36
N GLN A 31 1.85 6.23 -4.90
CA GLN A 31 1.33 6.80 -6.15
C GLN A 31 1.53 5.86 -7.34
N LYS A 32 2.67 5.17 -7.43
CA LYS A 32 2.92 4.18 -8.50
C LYS A 32 1.97 2.99 -8.44
N ILE A 33 1.57 2.59 -7.23
CA ILE A 33 0.69 1.44 -7.02
C ILE A 33 -0.79 1.84 -7.03
N SER A 34 -1.13 3.12 -6.81
CA SER A 34 -2.52 3.56 -6.61
C SER A 34 -3.42 3.28 -7.81
N SER A 35 -2.91 3.41 -9.04
CA SER A 35 -3.68 3.11 -10.25
C SER A 35 -4.11 1.64 -10.29
N TYR A 36 -3.22 0.72 -9.89
CA TYR A 36 -3.51 -0.71 -9.84
C TYR A 36 -4.48 -1.05 -8.72
N VAL A 37 -4.40 -0.34 -7.59
CA VAL A 37 -5.34 -0.49 -6.47
C VAL A 37 -6.75 -0.03 -6.86
N VAL A 38 -6.87 1.09 -7.57
CA VAL A 38 -8.17 1.57 -8.07
C VAL A 38 -8.79 0.53 -9.01
N GLU A 39 -8.03 0.04 -9.98
CA GLU A 39 -8.54 -0.99 -10.91
C GLU A 39 -8.92 -2.29 -10.17
N SER A 40 -8.10 -2.74 -9.24
CA SER A 40 -8.38 -3.89 -8.39
C SER A 40 -9.67 -3.71 -7.57
N ASN A 41 -9.93 -2.51 -7.05
CA ASN A 41 -11.15 -2.22 -6.30
C ASN A 41 -12.39 -2.17 -7.20
N MET A 42 -12.27 -1.66 -8.43
CA MET A 42 -13.36 -1.69 -9.41
C MET A 42 -13.74 -3.14 -9.76
N ILE A 43 -12.73 -4.01 -9.96
CA ILE A 43 -12.98 -5.44 -10.22
C ILE A 43 -13.66 -6.10 -9.01
N LEU A 44 -13.22 -5.77 -7.78
CA LEU A 44 -13.87 -6.26 -6.57
C LEU A 44 -15.34 -5.82 -6.46
N GLU A 45 -15.64 -4.57 -6.82
CA GLU A 45 -17.01 -4.06 -6.85
C GLU A 45 -17.86 -4.79 -7.89
N ASP A 46 -17.31 -5.07 -9.07
CA ASP A 46 -17.98 -5.85 -10.11
C ASP A 46 -18.24 -7.30 -9.65
N ILE A 47 -17.30 -7.94 -8.94
CA ILE A 47 -17.49 -9.28 -8.33
C ILE A 47 -18.66 -9.27 -7.35
N ILE A 48 -18.77 -8.24 -6.51
CA ILE A 48 -19.81 -8.15 -5.46
C ILE A 48 -21.18 -7.78 -6.05
N THR A 49 -21.20 -6.86 -7.02
CA THR A 49 -22.44 -6.22 -7.49
C THR A 49 -22.99 -6.85 -8.77
N LYS A 50 -22.12 -7.42 -9.61
CA LYS A 50 -22.44 -7.97 -10.94
C LYS A 50 -21.94 -9.41 -11.09
N GLU A 51 -22.12 -10.23 -10.04
CA GLU A 51 -21.69 -11.63 -9.96
C GLU A 51 -22.04 -12.44 -11.23
N GLU A 52 -23.24 -12.23 -11.79
CA GLU A 52 -23.74 -12.94 -12.98
C GLU A 52 -22.98 -12.60 -14.28
N ASN A 53 -22.45 -11.38 -14.39
CA ASN A 53 -21.64 -10.96 -15.54
C ASN A 53 -20.19 -11.42 -15.40
N VAL A 54 -19.66 -11.38 -14.17
CA VAL A 54 -18.31 -11.87 -13.87
C VAL A 54 -18.20 -13.39 -14.07
N SER A 55 -19.26 -14.14 -13.75
CA SER A 55 -19.32 -15.58 -14.00
C SER A 55 -19.34 -15.92 -15.51
N LYS A 56 -19.98 -15.09 -16.35
CA LYS A 56 -20.04 -15.28 -17.81
C LYS A 56 -18.71 -14.95 -18.51
N ASP A 57 -18.04 -13.88 -18.08
CA ASP A 57 -16.78 -13.41 -18.68
C ASP A 57 -15.58 -13.65 -17.75
N ASN A 58 -15.60 -14.76 -16.99
CA ASN A 58 -14.62 -15.07 -15.95
C ASN A 58 -13.16 -14.95 -16.41
N LYS A 59 -12.87 -15.35 -17.64
CA LYS A 59 -11.54 -15.33 -18.25
C LYS A 59 -11.01 -13.91 -18.40
N GLU A 60 -11.85 -12.96 -18.81
CA GLU A 60 -11.43 -11.56 -18.96
C GLU A 60 -11.02 -10.97 -17.61
N TYR A 61 -11.83 -11.19 -16.58
CA TYR A 61 -11.52 -10.71 -15.23
C TYR A 61 -10.24 -11.35 -14.67
N ILE A 62 -10.04 -12.64 -14.88
CA ILE A 62 -8.82 -13.35 -14.46
C ILE A 62 -7.60 -12.80 -15.20
N ASP A 63 -7.66 -12.62 -16.52
CA ASP A 63 -6.55 -12.09 -17.32
C ASP A 63 -6.18 -10.66 -16.88
N ARG A 64 -7.18 -9.82 -16.58
CA ARG A 64 -6.97 -8.48 -16.03
C ARG A 64 -6.31 -8.50 -14.65
N LEU A 65 -6.78 -9.36 -13.75
CA LEU A 65 -6.18 -9.52 -12.42
C LEU A 65 -4.74 -10.08 -12.48
N GLN A 66 -4.46 -11.01 -13.39
CA GLN A 66 -3.10 -11.52 -13.62
C GLN A 66 -2.16 -10.42 -14.12
N ASN A 67 -2.63 -9.61 -15.06
CA ASN A 67 -1.88 -8.44 -15.53
C ASN A 67 -1.63 -7.44 -14.39
N LEU A 68 -2.65 -7.14 -13.57
CA LEU A 68 -2.50 -6.28 -12.40
C LEU A 68 -1.47 -6.81 -11.41
N LYS A 69 -1.54 -8.11 -11.07
CA LYS A 69 -0.56 -8.77 -10.21
C LYS A 69 0.85 -8.55 -10.73
N LYS A 70 1.09 -8.84 -12.01
CA LYS A 70 2.41 -8.69 -12.63
C LYS A 70 2.89 -7.23 -12.62
N CYS A 71 2.02 -6.28 -12.93
CA CYS A 71 2.34 -4.85 -12.88
C CYS A 71 2.73 -4.41 -11.46
N ILE A 72 2.03 -4.88 -10.43
CA ILE A 72 2.36 -4.59 -9.03
C ILE A 72 3.72 -5.23 -8.68
N GLU A 73 3.95 -6.49 -9.04
CA GLU A 73 5.21 -7.22 -8.85
C GLU A 73 6.40 -6.50 -9.50
N ASP A 74 6.25 -6.05 -10.75
CA ASP A 74 7.30 -5.35 -11.50
C ASP A 74 7.54 -3.92 -11.00
N THR A 75 6.58 -3.33 -10.27
CA THR A 75 6.71 -1.98 -9.71
C THR A 75 7.81 -1.97 -8.64
N LYS A 76 8.89 -1.24 -8.93
CA LYS A 76 9.97 -1.01 -7.96
C LYS A 76 9.48 -0.09 -6.84
N THR A 77 9.45 -0.63 -5.64
CA THR A 77 9.14 0.08 -4.40
C THR A 77 10.33 0.06 -3.45
N SER A 78 10.37 1.02 -2.54
CA SER A 78 11.32 1.01 -1.43
C SER A 78 11.04 -0.13 -0.46
N PHE A 79 12.03 -0.42 0.39
CA PHE A 79 11.89 -1.39 1.48
C PHE A 79 10.72 -1.05 2.42
N PHE A 80 10.40 0.23 2.60
CA PHE A 80 9.37 0.69 3.53
C PHE A 80 7.96 0.30 3.11
N THR A 81 7.72 0.10 1.81
CA THR A 81 6.39 -0.21 1.26
C THR A 81 6.27 -1.64 0.73
N SER A 82 7.29 -2.49 0.96
CA SER A 82 7.32 -3.88 0.49
C SER A 82 6.14 -4.70 1.03
N LYS A 83 5.86 -4.57 2.33
CA LYS A 83 4.78 -5.31 2.99
C LYS A 83 3.39 -4.86 2.53
N TYR A 84 3.21 -3.56 2.28
CA TYR A 84 2.01 -3.02 1.64
C TYR A 84 1.79 -3.66 0.26
N LYS A 85 2.85 -3.68 -0.56
CA LYS A 85 2.83 -4.29 -1.90
C LYS A 85 2.49 -5.77 -1.84
N ASP A 86 3.10 -6.54 -0.93
CA ASP A 86 2.83 -7.97 -0.75
C ASP A 86 1.37 -8.26 -0.40
N TYR A 87 0.76 -7.44 0.47
CA TYR A 87 -0.66 -7.61 0.80
C TYR A 87 -1.57 -7.28 -0.39
N ARG A 88 -1.23 -6.28 -1.20
CA ARG A 88 -1.99 -5.99 -2.44
C ARG A 88 -1.90 -7.13 -3.45
N ILE A 89 -0.73 -7.75 -3.61
CA ILE A 89 -0.57 -8.95 -4.46
C ILE A 89 -1.45 -10.09 -3.95
N LYS A 90 -1.41 -10.39 -2.65
CA LYS A 90 -2.22 -11.47 -2.04
C LYS A 90 -3.73 -11.23 -2.15
N SER A 91 -4.15 -9.97 -2.10
CA SER A 91 -5.53 -9.58 -2.34
C SER A 91 -5.96 -9.93 -3.77
N VAL A 92 -5.14 -9.57 -4.77
CA VAL A 92 -5.37 -9.89 -6.19
C VAL A 92 -5.40 -11.40 -6.42
N GLU A 93 -4.48 -12.16 -5.81
CA GLU A 93 -4.49 -13.64 -5.87
C GLU A 93 -5.80 -14.22 -5.31
N SER A 94 -6.25 -13.72 -4.17
CA SER A 94 -7.50 -14.15 -3.55
C SER A 94 -8.73 -13.82 -4.42
N MET A 95 -8.69 -12.70 -5.17
CA MET A 95 -9.74 -12.37 -6.15
C MET A 95 -9.74 -13.34 -7.33
N ILE A 96 -8.57 -13.69 -7.87
CA ILE A 96 -8.44 -14.68 -8.95
C ILE A 96 -9.02 -16.03 -8.50
N GLU A 97 -8.68 -16.47 -7.28
CA GLU A 97 -9.22 -17.72 -6.71
C GLU A 97 -10.73 -17.64 -6.52
N SER A 98 -11.25 -16.50 -6.08
CA SER A 98 -12.69 -16.29 -5.89
C SER A 98 -13.48 -16.36 -7.19
N ILE A 99 -12.90 -15.91 -8.32
CA ILE A 99 -13.56 -15.98 -9.65
C ILE A 99 -13.38 -17.38 -10.25
N SER A 100 -12.21 -18.00 -10.07
CA SER A 100 -11.90 -19.29 -10.69
C SER A 100 -12.65 -20.46 -10.05
N ASN A 101 -12.93 -20.37 -8.75
CA ASN A 101 -13.70 -21.36 -8.03
C ASN A 101 -15.19 -20.99 -8.10
N ASP A 102 -15.93 -21.55 -9.06
CA ASP A 102 -17.40 -21.42 -9.27
C ASP A 102 -18.26 -21.71 -8.02
N LYS A 103 -17.67 -22.27 -6.95
CA LYS A 103 -18.32 -22.40 -5.66
C LYS A 103 -18.19 -21.07 -4.94
N LYS A 104 -19.34 -20.44 -4.64
CA LYS A 104 -19.60 -19.39 -3.64
C LYS A 104 -18.75 -19.53 -2.36
N ASN A 105 -17.44 -19.30 -2.46
CA ASN A 105 -16.53 -19.40 -1.36
C ASN A 105 -16.34 -17.99 -0.85
N ASN A 106 -17.29 -17.62 0.01
CA ASN A 106 -17.21 -16.48 0.93
C ASN A 106 -15.83 -16.40 1.60
N GLU A 107 -15.13 -17.53 1.73
CA GLU A 107 -13.76 -17.64 2.23
C GLU A 107 -12.72 -16.85 1.40
N HIS A 108 -12.67 -16.99 0.07
CA HIS A 108 -11.70 -16.25 -0.75
C HIS A 108 -12.03 -14.75 -0.75
N LEU A 109 -13.31 -14.38 -0.82
CA LEU A 109 -13.73 -12.98 -0.72
C LEU A 109 -13.41 -12.38 0.67
N ASN A 110 -13.52 -13.18 1.74
CA ASN A 110 -13.07 -12.78 3.07
C ASN A 110 -11.55 -12.61 3.13
N MET A 111 -10.78 -13.42 2.41
CA MET A 111 -9.33 -13.25 2.29
C MET A 111 -8.97 -11.98 1.53
N VAL A 112 -9.71 -11.61 0.48
CA VAL A 112 -9.56 -10.31 -0.21
C VAL A 112 -9.75 -9.16 0.79
N LYS A 113 -10.83 -9.17 1.56
CA LYS A 113 -11.10 -8.16 2.59
C LYS A 113 -9.98 -8.09 3.63
N LYS A 114 -9.56 -9.26 4.15
CA LYS A 114 -8.47 -9.35 5.12
C LYS A 114 -7.17 -8.76 4.60
N TYR A 115 -6.77 -9.06 3.35
CA TYR A 115 -5.55 -8.52 2.79
C TYR A 115 -5.66 -7.03 2.46
N ASN A 116 -6.83 -6.55 2.07
CA ASN A 116 -7.08 -5.11 1.92
C ASN A 116 -6.92 -4.39 3.27
N GLU A 117 -7.55 -4.88 4.34
CA GLU A 117 -7.42 -4.32 5.69
C GLU A 117 -5.97 -4.36 6.20
N LEU A 118 -5.24 -5.45 5.95
CA LEU A 118 -3.82 -5.55 6.31
C LEU A 118 -2.96 -4.56 5.53
N SER A 119 -3.28 -4.32 4.26
CA SER A 119 -2.56 -3.33 3.46
C SER A 119 -2.82 -1.90 3.95
N GLU A 120 -4.05 -1.59 4.37
CA GLU A 120 -4.40 -0.28 4.94
C GLU A 120 -3.74 -0.08 6.30
N LYS A 121 -3.80 -1.08 7.19
CA LYS A 121 -3.11 -1.03 8.49
C LYS A 121 -1.60 -0.87 8.36
N GLU A 122 -0.99 -1.50 7.35
CA GLU A 122 0.44 -1.30 7.09
C GLU A 122 0.72 0.13 6.62
N LEU A 123 -0.12 0.67 5.74
CA LEU A 123 -0.01 2.04 5.25
C LEU A 123 -0.16 3.04 6.40
N ASP A 124 -1.19 2.87 7.23
CA ASP A 124 -1.44 3.68 8.41
C ASP A 124 -0.27 3.54 9.39
N SER A 125 0.27 2.34 9.62
CA SER A 125 1.44 2.17 10.48
C SER A 125 2.67 2.91 9.95
N ILE A 126 2.90 2.91 8.63
CA ILE A 126 4.01 3.66 8.01
C ILE A 126 3.80 5.17 8.18
N LEU A 127 2.56 5.65 8.15
CA LEU A 127 2.23 7.08 8.26
C LEU A 127 2.16 7.57 9.72
N GLU A 128 1.43 6.87 10.60
CA GLU A 128 1.20 7.21 12.01
C GLU A 128 2.45 7.08 12.87
N LYS A 129 3.22 6.00 12.71
CA LYS A 129 4.41 5.73 13.55
C LYS A 129 5.45 6.85 13.44
N ASN A 130 5.45 7.56 12.32
CA ASN A 130 6.38 8.64 12.05
C ASN A 130 5.79 10.04 12.33
N PHE A 131 4.47 10.23 12.24
CA PHE A 131 3.85 11.53 12.56
C PHE A 131 4.04 11.87 14.04
N PHE A 132 3.88 10.91 14.96
CA PHE A 132 4.12 11.12 16.38
C PHE A 132 5.61 11.30 16.72
N GLU A 133 6.51 10.57 16.06
CA GLU A 133 7.95 10.63 16.35
C GLU A 133 8.58 11.96 15.86
N VAL A 134 8.14 12.47 14.71
CA VAL A 134 8.58 13.78 14.18
C VAL A 134 7.98 14.93 14.97
N THR A 135 6.71 14.84 15.37
CA THR A 135 6.06 15.89 16.18
C THR A 135 6.64 15.95 17.58
N TYR A 136 7.01 14.82 18.18
CA TYR A 136 7.64 14.75 19.50
C TYR A 136 9.05 15.37 19.50
N LEU A 137 9.85 15.12 18.47
CA LEU A 137 11.14 15.79 18.25
C LEU A 137 10.97 17.29 18.00
N TYR A 138 9.90 17.71 17.33
CA TYR A 138 9.59 19.12 17.13
C TYR A 138 9.22 19.82 18.45
N THR A 139 8.48 19.16 19.34
CA THR A 139 8.14 19.72 20.66
C THR A 139 9.34 19.81 21.61
N LEU A 140 10.27 18.85 21.58
CA LEU A 140 11.49 18.88 22.40
C LEU A 140 12.53 19.91 21.93
N ALA A 141 12.45 20.38 20.68
CA ALA A 141 13.33 21.43 20.16
C ALA A 141 12.90 22.85 20.60
N TYR A 142 11.73 23.00 21.23
CA TYR A 142 11.15 24.27 21.68
C TYR A 142 11.05 24.41 23.21
N GLU A 143 11.60 23.47 23.98
CA GLU A 143 11.89 23.63 25.43
C GLU A 143 13.39 23.86 25.66
#